data_AF-A0A523Q4A1-F1
#
_entry.id   AF-A0A523Q4A1-F1
#
_cell.length_a   1.000
_cell.length_b   1.000
_cell.length_c   1.000
_cell.angle_alpha   90.00
_cell.angle_beta   90.00
_cell.angle_gamma   90.00
#
_symmetry.space_group_name_H-M   'P 1'
#
loop_
_entity.id
_entity.type
_entity.pdbx_description
1 polymer ?
#
loop_
_entity_poly.entity_id
_entity_poly.type
_entity_poly.pdbx_seq_one_letter_code
_entity_poly.pdbx_strand_id
1 'polypeptide(L)'
;MAALNEVVSLELCTELDEGSANDGTGAKTRKAMVYGKTYEFKVKDFESKAPVSPASIQWKAFGESPDGRTFDLPLKASGMTASFKLEEPELCGTDITIQAYIQSDAAGGTLKVPPEFDTNFQF
;
A
#
# COMPACT_ATOMS: atom_id res chain seq x y z
N MET A 1 -15.69 23.52 -9.89
CA MET A 1 -14.73 22.92 -8.94
C MET A 1 -13.53 22.49 -9.76
N ALA A 2 -12.32 22.89 -9.41
CA ALA A 2 -11.13 22.40 -10.11
C ALA A 2 -11.01 20.91 -9.77
N ALA A 3 -11.07 20.04 -10.78
CA ALA A 3 -10.73 18.63 -10.59
C ALA A 3 -9.28 18.60 -10.13
N LEU A 4 -9.05 18.12 -8.91
CA LEU A 4 -7.70 17.97 -8.40
C LEU A 4 -7.10 16.79 -9.15
N ASN A 5 -5.86 16.92 -9.62
CA ASN A 5 -5.20 15.85 -10.36
C ASN A 5 -4.72 14.76 -9.39
N GLU A 6 -5.57 14.30 -8.47
CA GLU A 6 -5.18 13.35 -7.43
C GLU A 6 -5.09 11.93 -7.97
N VAL A 7 -4.37 11.09 -7.23
CA VAL A 7 -4.26 9.66 -7.50
C VAL A 7 -5.57 8.98 -7.16
N VAL A 8 -6.12 8.17 -8.06
CA VAL A 8 -7.35 7.40 -7.81
C VAL A 8 -7.03 5.99 -7.37
N SER A 9 -6.14 5.33 -8.11
CA SER A 9 -5.84 3.92 -7.92
C SER A 9 -4.34 3.68 -7.96
N LEU A 10 -3.92 2.74 -7.13
CA LEU A 10 -2.55 2.28 -7.03
C LEU A 10 -2.51 0.80 -7.42
N GLU A 11 -1.38 0.38 -7.97
CA GLU A 11 -1.12 -1.00 -8.31
C GLU A 11 0.20 -1.44 -7.65
N LEU A 12 0.16 -2.60 -7.01
CA LEU A 12 1.35 -3.29 -6.56
C LEU A 12 1.96 -4.03 -7.77
N CYS A 13 3.20 -3.69 -8.13
CA CYS A 13 3.93 -4.34 -9.22
C CYS A 13 4.68 -5.60 -8.78
N THR A 14 5.04 -5.70 -7.50
CA THR A 14 5.77 -6.86 -6.98
C THR A 14 4.79 -7.87 -6.40
N GLU A 15 4.96 -9.15 -6.71
CA GLU A 15 4.13 -10.18 -6.10
C GLU A 15 4.34 -10.23 -4.58
N LEU A 16 3.24 -10.33 -3.84
CA LEU A 16 3.28 -10.57 -2.39
C LEU A 16 3.80 -11.97 -2.12
N ASP A 17 4.65 -12.08 -1.11
CA ASP A 17 5.16 -13.36 -0.64
C ASP A 17 4.11 -14.07 0.24
N GLU A 18 4.14 -15.39 0.23
CA GLU A 18 3.33 -16.22 1.12
C GLU A 18 3.89 -16.10 2.56
N GLY A 19 3.21 -15.32 3.40
CA GLY A 19 3.47 -15.24 4.83
C GLY A 19 2.60 -16.23 5.61
N SER A 20 2.98 -16.53 6.85
CA SER A 20 2.11 -17.28 7.77
C SER A 20 0.81 -16.51 8.03
N ALA A 21 -0.36 -17.16 7.91
CA ALA A 21 -1.65 -16.56 8.26
C ALA A 21 -1.83 -16.33 9.76
N ASN A 22 -0.90 -16.82 10.59
CA ASN A 22 -0.89 -16.69 12.05
C ASN A 22 -2.24 -17.05 12.71
N ASP A 23 -2.97 -18.01 12.12
CA ASP A 23 -4.22 -18.54 12.66
C ASP A 23 -4.01 -19.57 13.79
N GLY A 24 -2.77 -19.71 14.28
CA GLY A 24 -2.37 -20.70 15.28
C GLY A 24 -2.32 -22.15 14.78
N THR A 25 -2.70 -22.41 13.53
CA THR A 25 -2.70 -23.77 12.94
C THR A 25 -1.43 -24.07 12.15
N GLY A 26 -0.71 -23.03 11.70
CA GLY A 26 0.47 -23.15 10.84
C GLY A 26 0.16 -23.70 9.43
N ALA A 27 -1.12 -23.90 9.09
CA ALA A 27 -1.54 -24.54 7.84
C ALA A 27 -1.92 -23.55 6.74
N LYS A 28 -2.22 -22.29 7.09
CA LYS A 28 -2.66 -21.27 6.13
C LYS A 28 -1.52 -20.28 5.88
N THR A 29 -1.19 -20.09 4.60
CA THR A 29 -0.39 -18.95 4.15
C THR A 29 -1.33 -17.81 3.73
N ARG A 30 -0.99 -16.58 4.11
CA ARG A 30 -1.63 -15.37 3.58
C ARG A 30 -0.61 -14.64 2.73
N LYS A 31 -0.99 -14.16 1.55
CA LYS A 31 -0.13 -13.23 0.82
C LYS A 31 0.01 -11.98 1.68
N ALA A 32 1.22 -11.57 2.00
CA ALA A 32 1.49 -10.38 2.81
C ALA A 32 2.88 -9.83 2.48
N MET A 33 3.14 -8.61 2.95
CA MET A 33 4.51 -8.12 2.93
C MET A 33 5.34 -8.91 3.94
N VAL A 34 6.49 -9.40 3.50
CA VAL A 34 7.43 -10.17 4.31
C VAL A 34 8.67 -9.33 4.63
N TYR A 35 9.19 -9.52 5.83
CA TYR A 35 10.38 -8.84 6.31
C TYR A 35 11.57 -9.03 5.36
N GLY A 36 12.31 -7.94 5.10
CA GLY A 36 13.48 -7.91 4.24
C GLY A 36 13.16 -7.87 2.74
N LYS A 37 11.89 -7.95 2.35
CA LYS A 37 11.45 -7.84 0.96
C LYS A 37 11.16 -6.39 0.58
N THR A 38 11.38 -6.10 -0.69
CA THR A 38 11.08 -4.80 -1.29
C THR A 38 9.88 -4.97 -2.21
N TYR A 39 8.88 -4.12 -2.02
CA TYR A 39 7.64 -4.09 -2.79
C TYR A 39 7.58 -2.79 -3.57
N GLU A 40 7.29 -2.88 -4.85
CA GLU A 40 7.15 -1.74 -5.75
C GLU A 40 5.69 -1.46 -6.04
N PHE A 41 5.32 -0.19 -5.90
CA PHE A 41 4.00 0.35 -6.16
C PHE A 41 4.10 1.32 -7.32
N LYS A 42 3.03 1.41 -8.11
CA LYS A 42 2.87 2.44 -9.12
C LYS A 42 1.47 3.05 -9.07
N VAL A 43 1.38 4.29 -9.48
CA VAL A 43 0.09 4.92 -9.75
C VAL A 43 -0.49 4.31 -11.02
N LYS A 44 -1.77 3.90 -10.95
CA LYS A 44 -2.49 3.29 -12.05
C LYS A 44 -3.41 4.30 -12.75
N ASP A 45 -4.24 5.01 -11.99
CA ASP A 45 -5.14 6.03 -12.51
C ASP A 45 -5.12 7.33 -11.69
N PHE A 46 -5.48 8.42 -12.37
CA PHE A 46 -5.67 9.76 -11.79
C PHE A 46 -7.10 10.22 -12.02
N GLU A 47 -7.60 11.11 -11.16
CA GLU A 47 -9.01 11.55 -11.21
C GLU A 47 -9.33 12.33 -12.48
N SER A 48 -8.36 13.09 -12.99
CA SER A 48 -8.57 13.93 -14.18
C SER A 48 -7.45 13.77 -15.20
N LYS A 49 -6.23 14.19 -14.84
CA LYS A 49 -5.05 14.09 -15.70
C LYS A 49 -3.85 13.73 -14.85
N ALA A 50 -2.88 13.06 -15.48
CA ALA A 50 -1.58 12.87 -14.87
C ALA A 50 -0.99 14.24 -14.46
N PRO A 51 -0.33 14.34 -13.30
CA PRO A 51 0.28 15.58 -12.86
C PRO A 51 1.37 16.02 -13.84
N VAL A 52 1.52 17.34 -13.99
CA VAL A 52 2.53 17.95 -14.88
C VAL A 52 3.94 17.53 -14.48
N SER A 53 4.17 17.35 -13.17
CA SER A 53 5.42 16.81 -12.65
C SER A 53 5.15 15.53 -11.86
N PRO A 54 5.74 14.38 -12.23
CA PRO A 54 5.61 13.15 -11.46
C PRO A 54 6.22 13.29 -10.06
N ALA A 55 7.18 14.20 -9.86
CA ALA A 55 7.75 14.50 -8.55
C ALA A 55 6.77 15.16 -7.57
N SER A 56 5.62 15.64 -8.06
CA SER A 56 4.55 16.16 -7.20
C SER A 56 3.78 15.05 -6.49
N ILE A 57 3.88 13.80 -6.92
CA ILE A 57 3.26 12.66 -6.24
C ILE A 57 4.12 12.32 -5.03
N GLN A 58 3.53 12.41 -3.84
CA GLN A 58 4.13 12.00 -2.58
C GLN A 58 3.53 10.67 -2.13
N TRP A 59 4.37 9.81 -1.58
CA TRP A 59 3.96 8.52 -1.04
C TRP A 59 4.16 8.49 0.46
N LYS A 60 3.19 7.92 1.18
CA LYS A 60 3.30 7.57 2.59
C LYS A 60 2.79 6.16 2.80
N ALA A 61 3.32 5.48 3.79
CA ALA A 61 2.86 4.18 4.21
C ALA A 61 2.54 4.25 5.70
N PHE A 62 1.49 3.59 6.12
CA PHE A 62 1.15 3.46 7.54
C PHE A 62 0.57 2.08 7.80
N GLY A 63 0.95 1.47 8.92
CA GLY A 63 0.35 0.24 9.40
C GLY A 63 -0.76 0.53 10.41
N GLU A 64 -1.68 -0.41 10.58
CA GLU A 64 -2.69 -0.37 11.64
C GLU A 64 -2.43 -1.47 12.67
N SER A 65 -2.35 -1.08 13.94
CA SER A 65 -2.25 -2.02 15.06
C SER A 65 -3.61 -2.66 15.35
N PRO A 66 -3.67 -3.87 15.92
CA PRO A 66 -4.92 -4.49 16.35
C PRO A 66 -5.71 -3.65 17.38
N ASP A 67 -5.03 -2.77 18.12
CA ASP A 67 -5.65 -1.77 19.00
C ASP A 67 -6.31 -0.58 18.26
N GLY A 68 -6.31 -0.58 16.92
CA GLY A 68 -6.83 0.51 16.08
C GLY A 68 -5.91 1.73 15.98
N ARG A 69 -4.64 1.59 16.36
CA ARG A 69 -3.63 2.67 16.25
C ARG A 69 -2.92 2.58 14.91
N THR A 70 -3.01 3.63 14.11
CA THR A 70 -2.17 3.77 12.92
C THR A 70 -0.79 4.31 13.27
N PHE A 71 0.24 3.80 12.61
CA PHE A 71 1.62 4.27 12.76
C PHE A 71 2.25 4.47 11.38
N ASP A 72 2.95 5.58 11.21
CA ASP A 72 3.62 5.91 9.96
C ASP A 72 4.88 5.07 9.77
N LEU A 73 5.03 4.55 8.56
CA LEU A 73 6.19 3.80 8.12
C LEU A 73 7.18 4.72 7.42
N PRO A 74 8.48 4.39 7.43
CA PRO A 74 9.52 5.21 6.81
C PRO A 74 9.52 5.16 5.27
N LEU A 75 8.35 5.17 4.62
CA LEU A 75 8.21 5.33 3.18
C LEU A 75 8.30 6.82 2.83
N LYS A 76 9.43 7.24 2.25
CA LYS A 76 9.59 8.56 1.62
C LYS A 76 9.94 8.36 0.17
N ALA A 77 8.90 8.29 -0.67
CA ALA A 77 9.06 8.21 -2.11
C ALA A 77 8.26 9.33 -2.80
N SER A 78 8.75 9.75 -3.96
CA SER A 78 8.07 10.70 -4.83
C SER A 78 8.21 10.28 -6.27
N GLY A 79 7.14 10.38 -7.05
CA GLY A 79 7.13 9.87 -8.43
C GLY A 79 5.91 9.03 -8.74
N MET A 80 5.82 8.56 -9.98
CA MET A 80 4.78 7.61 -10.40
C MET A 80 4.96 6.22 -9.77
N THR A 81 6.16 5.90 -9.28
CA THR A 81 6.48 4.64 -8.61
C THR A 81 7.07 4.88 -7.24
N ALA A 82 6.86 3.93 -6.33
CA ALA A 82 7.45 3.91 -5.00
C ALA A 82 7.93 2.52 -4.65
N SER A 83 9.13 2.43 -4.07
CA SER A 83 9.69 1.19 -3.55
C SER A 83 9.63 1.25 -2.04
N PHE A 84 8.92 0.33 -1.41
CA PHE A 84 8.83 0.20 0.03
C PHE A 84 9.50 -1.11 0.46
N LYS A 85 10.51 -1.00 1.32
CA LYS A 85 11.19 -2.15 1.90
C LYS A 85 10.68 -2.37 3.31
N LEU A 86 10.21 -3.58 3.61
CA LEU A 86 9.75 -3.93 4.94
C LEU A 86 10.97 -4.27 5.81
N GLU A 87 11.52 -3.27 6.51
CA GLU A 87 12.67 -3.45 7.41
C GLU A 87 12.30 -3.62 8.88
N GLU A 88 11.00 -3.66 9.20
CA GLU A 88 10.50 -3.91 10.54
C GLU A 88 9.88 -5.31 10.62
N PRO A 89 10.47 -6.24 11.39
CA PRO A 89 10.00 -7.62 11.47
C PRO A 89 8.66 -7.73 12.21
N GLU A 90 8.33 -6.74 13.05
CA GLU A 90 7.08 -6.67 13.82
C GLU A 90 5.86 -6.37 12.93
N LEU A 91 6.07 -5.89 11.71
CA LEU A 91 5.01 -5.63 10.73
C LEU A 91 4.62 -6.88 9.93
N CYS A 92 5.32 -7.99 10.15
CA CYS A 92 5.04 -9.24 9.47
C CYS A 92 3.65 -9.75 9.88
N GLY A 93 2.70 -9.68 8.95
CA GLY A 93 1.31 -10.07 9.19
C GLY A 93 0.38 -8.91 9.61
N THR A 94 0.87 -7.68 9.60
CA THR A 94 0.07 -6.46 9.77
C THR A 94 -0.42 -5.96 8.40
N ASP A 95 -1.58 -5.32 8.38
CA ASP A 95 -2.12 -4.70 7.18
C ASP A 95 -1.50 -3.30 7.01
N ILE A 96 -0.78 -3.13 5.91
CA ILE A 96 -0.06 -1.90 5.58
C ILE A 96 -0.85 -1.15 4.52
N THR A 97 -1.18 0.10 4.79
CA THR A 97 -1.82 0.98 3.82
C THR A 97 -0.77 1.87 3.17
N ILE A 98 -0.64 1.76 1.86
CA ILE A 98 0.16 2.65 1.03
C ILE A 98 -0.77 3.73 0.48
N GLN A 99 -0.40 5.00 0.64
CA GLN A 99 -1.14 6.12 0.10
C GLN A 99 -0.24 6.96 -0.80
N ALA A 100 -0.77 7.36 -1.95
CA ALA A 100 -0.13 8.35 -2.82
C ALA A 100 -1.07 9.55 -3.02
N TYR A 101 -0.52 10.75 -2.94
CA TYR A 101 -1.29 12.00 -3.04
C TYR A 101 -0.43 13.09 -3.70
N ILE A 102 -1.06 14.14 -4.21
CA ILE A 102 -0.35 15.23 -4.89
C ILE A 102 -0.51 16.55 -4.14
N GLN A 103 -1.73 17.00 -3.86
CA GLN A 103 -1.96 18.22 -3.08
C GLN A 103 -2.46 17.94 -1.67
N SER A 104 -3.36 16.97 -1.52
CA SER A 104 -4.02 16.69 -0.25
C SER A 104 -4.00 15.20 0.06
N ASP A 105 -3.48 14.87 1.23
CA ASP A 105 -3.44 13.49 1.70
C ASP A 105 -4.84 12.93 2.03
N ALA A 106 -5.87 13.79 2.11
CA ALA A 106 -7.26 13.38 2.24
C ALA A 106 -7.91 12.92 0.92
N ALA A 107 -7.33 13.30 -0.23
CA ALA A 107 -7.90 13.03 -1.56
C ALA A 107 -7.04 12.05 -2.39
N GLY A 108 -5.90 11.60 -1.85
CA GLY A 108 -5.02 10.67 -2.53
C GLY A 108 -5.46 9.21 -2.46
N GLY A 109 -5.16 8.47 -3.53
CA GLY A 109 -5.44 7.05 -3.65
C GLY A 109 -4.69 6.22 -2.62
N THR A 110 -5.40 5.27 -2.03
CA THR A 110 -4.87 4.34 -1.03
C THR A 110 -4.93 2.91 -1.56
N LEU A 111 -3.98 2.09 -1.12
CA LEU A 111 -3.92 0.66 -1.38
C LEU A 111 -3.54 -0.05 -0.09
N LYS A 112 -4.45 -0.88 0.39
CA LYS A 112 -4.18 -1.77 1.51
C LYS A 112 -3.44 -3.01 1.01
N VAL A 113 -2.44 -3.43 1.77
CA VAL A 113 -1.62 -4.61 1.52
C VAL A 113 -1.59 -5.50 2.77
N PRO A 114 -1.99 -6.77 2.67
CA PRO A 114 -2.56 -7.40 1.48
C PRO A 114 -3.86 -6.74 1.04
N PRO A 115 -4.13 -6.67 -0.28
CA PRO A 115 -5.46 -6.29 -0.73
C PRO A 115 -6.44 -7.26 -0.07
N GLU A 116 -7.54 -6.76 0.48
CA GLU A 116 -8.59 -7.60 1.04
C GLU A 116 -8.87 -8.69 0.01
N PHE A 117 -8.56 -9.94 0.34
CA PHE A 117 -8.97 -11.06 -0.47
C PHE A 117 -10.49 -11.00 -0.43
N ASP A 118 -11.08 -10.56 -1.53
CA ASP A 118 -12.50 -10.70 -1.79
C ASP A 118 -12.78 -12.20 -1.59
N THR A 119 -13.33 -12.57 -0.44
CA THR A 119 -13.69 -13.95 -0.08
C THR A 119 -14.85 -14.48 -0.95
N ASN A 120 -15.08 -13.89 -2.12
CA ASN A 120 -16.15 -14.20 -3.04
C ASN A 120 -15.68 -14.99 -4.27
N PHE A 121 -14.62 -15.78 -4.14
CA PHE A 121 -14.50 -16.99 -4.98
C PHE A 121 -15.40 -18.07 -4.38
N GLN A 122 -16.69 -17.97 -4.68
CA GLN A 122 -17.60 -19.11 -4.59
C GLN A 122 -17.15 -20.12 -5.65
N PHE A 123 -16.74 -21.30 -5.19
CA PHE A 123 -16.55 -22.50 -6.01
C PHE A 123 -17.90 -23.07 -6.43
#